data_AF-A0A1H0XL82-F1
#
_entry.id   AF-A0A1H0XL82-F1
#
_cell.length_a   1.000
_cell.length_b   1.000
_cell.length_c   1.000
_cell.angle_alpha   90.00
_cell.angle_beta   90.00
_cell.angle_gamma   90.00
#
_symmetry.space_group_name_H-M   'P 1'
#
loop_
_entity.id
_entity.type
_entity.pdbx_description
1 polymer ?
#
loop_
_entity_poly.entity_id
_entity_poly.type
_entity_poly.pdbx_seq_one_letter_code
_entity_poly.pdbx_strand_id
1 'polypeptide(L)'
;MTLGLRAVLFNPSSGNGARTVARVSLAAGILGYEEAVITNLFPLPTPSVLQVNEIGTNAGIWESARPGISETLAGAKDVLLAFGCQEPTGAARHHFRTQLAWLHEELESMGSRLWSVSERPRHPSRWQRHTSRQHPEMPFIEALERSLQRVHPHS
;
A
#
# COMPACT_ATOMS: atom_id res chain seq x y z
N MET A 1 -10.39 -18.65 12.48
CA MET A 1 -9.62 -17.39 12.58
C MET A 1 -9.87 -16.59 11.32
N THR A 2 -10.43 -15.40 11.45
CA THR A 2 -10.57 -14.46 10.34
C THR A 2 -9.18 -13.89 10.09
N LEU A 3 -8.52 -14.25 8.98
CA LEU A 3 -7.21 -13.71 8.65
C LEU A 3 -7.35 -12.20 8.46
N GLY A 4 -6.55 -11.39 9.17
CA GLY A 4 -6.60 -9.93 9.08
C GLY A 4 -6.30 -9.40 7.68
N LEU A 5 -6.72 -8.16 7.41
CA LEU A 5 -6.47 -7.48 6.14
C LEU A 5 -4.97 -7.38 5.87
N ARG A 6 -4.50 -7.68 4.66
CA ARG A 6 -3.09 -7.44 4.30
C ARG A 6 -2.97 -6.10 3.60
N ALA A 7 -2.02 -5.27 4.00
CA ALA A 7 -1.82 -3.95 3.43
C ALA A 7 -0.42 -3.84 2.82
N VAL A 8 -0.34 -3.42 1.56
CA VAL A 8 0.92 -3.18 0.86
C VAL A 8 1.16 -1.68 0.81
N LEU A 9 2.18 -1.22 1.52
CA LEU A 9 2.63 0.17 1.57
C LEU A 9 3.89 0.37 0.73
N PHE A 10 4.31 1.62 0.54
CA PHE A 10 5.47 1.92 -0.29
C PHE A 10 6.77 1.53 0.43
N ASN A 11 6.95 2.05 1.64
CA ASN A 11 8.15 1.85 2.44
C ASN A 11 7.83 2.03 3.94
N PRO A 12 8.67 1.50 4.85
CA PRO A 12 8.53 1.74 6.27
C PRO A 12 8.60 3.23 6.62
N SER A 13 7.92 3.62 7.70
CA SER A 13 8.07 4.97 8.24
C SER A 13 9.46 5.15 8.85
N SER A 14 10.10 6.30 8.61
CA SER A 14 11.34 6.68 9.32
C SER A 14 11.13 7.00 10.81
N GLY A 15 9.88 7.07 11.28
CA GLY A 15 9.52 7.23 12.69
C GLY A 15 8.57 6.12 13.16
N ASN A 16 7.80 6.35 14.22
CA ASN A 16 6.90 5.33 14.77
C ASN A 16 5.73 4.91 13.86
N GLY A 17 5.51 5.60 12.73
CA GLY A 17 4.48 5.27 11.76
C GLY A 17 3.03 5.31 12.27
N ALA A 18 2.78 5.79 13.51
CA ALA A 18 1.52 5.57 14.22
C ALA A 18 0.30 6.07 13.44
N ARG A 19 0.42 7.23 12.76
CA ARG A 19 -0.66 7.78 11.93
C ARG A 19 -0.96 6.92 10.70
N THR A 20 0.07 6.35 10.08
CA THR A 20 -0.08 5.46 8.92
C THR A 20 -0.75 4.16 9.37
N VAL A 21 -0.25 3.56 10.46
CA VAL A 21 -0.81 2.33 11.04
C VAL A 21 -2.26 2.52 11.47
N ALA A 22 -2.57 3.62 12.15
CA ALA A 22 -3.94 3.93 12.58
C ALA A 22 -4.91 4.08 11.39
N ARG A 23 -4.45 4.67 10.28
CA ARG A 23 -5.27 4.78 9.06
C ARG A 23 -5.51 3.42 8.41
N VAL A 24 -4.48 2.59 8.29
CA VAL A 24 -4.64 1.23 7.77
C VAL A 24 -5.56 0.39 8.68
N SER A 25 -5.43 0.53 9.99
CA SER A 25 -6.31 -0.14 10.97
C SER A 25 -7.77 0.34 10.85
N LEU A 26 -7.99 1.64 10.64
CA LEU A 26 -9.31 2.18 10.37
C LEU A 26 -9.90 1.61 9.07
N ALA A 27 -9.11 1.50 8.00
CA ALA A 27 -9.56 0.87 6.76
C ALA A 27 -9.90 -0.62 6.95
N ALA A 28 -9.13 -1.33 7.78
CA ALA A 28 -9.42 -2.70 8.16
C ALA A 28 -10.78 -2.81 8.87
N GLY A 29 -11.02 -1.97 9.87
CA GLY A 29 -12.29 -1.94 10.60
C GLY A 29 -13.50 -1.64 9.70
N ILE A 30 -13.36 -0.68 8.77
CA ILE A 30 -14.39 -0.37 7.77
C ILE A 30 -14.68 -1.58 6.88
N LEU A 31 -13.65 -2.34 6.50
CA LEU A 31 -13.79 -3.55 5.69
C LEU A 31 -14.20 -4.80 6.50
N GLY A 32 -14.48 -4.65 7.79
CA GLY A 32 -14.93 -5.75 8.67
C GLY A 32 -13.81 -6.62 9.24
N TYR A 33 -12.56 -6.14 9.24
CA TYR A 33 -11.39 -6.82 9.80
C TYR A 33 -11.01 -6.24 11.17
N GLU A 34 -10.63 -7.11 12.11
CA GLU A 34 -10.15 -6.70 13.45
C GLU A 34 -8.77 -6.05 13.40
N GLU A 35 -7.93 -6.52 12.48
CA GLU A 35 -6.54 -6.06 12.35
C GLU A 35 -6.08 -6.02 10.88
N ALA A 36 -4.97 -5.32 10.68
CA ALA A 36 -4.25 -5.34 9.42
C ALA A 36 -2.77 -5.66 9.64
N VAL A 37 -2.20 -6.45 8.72
CA VAL A 37 -0.76 -6.73 8.66
C VAL A 37 -0.17 -5.99 7.47
N ILE A 38 0.88 -5.20 7.74
CA ILE A 38 1.51 -4.31 6.76
C ILE A 38 2.78 -4.95 6.21
N THR A 39 2.94 -4.90 4.89
CA THR A 39 4.21 -5.14 4.19
C THR A 39 4.53 -3.95 3.28
N ASN A 40 5.76 -3.86 2.77
CA ASN A 40 6.25 -2.69 2.01
C ASN A 40 6.94 -3.09 0.71
N LEU A 41 6.70 -2.34 -0.37
CA LEU A 41 7.36 -2.55 -1.66
C LEU A 41 8.87 -2.33 -1.61
N PHE A 42 9.29 -1.35 -0.81
CA PHE A 42 10.67 -0.99 -0.59
C PHE A 42 11.01 -1.25 0.89
N PRO A 43 12.06 -2.03 1.20
CA PRO A 43 12.25 -2.55 2.55
C PRO A 43 12.90 -1.55 3.51
N LEU A 44 13.46 -0.45 3.00
CA LEU A 44 14.19 0.51 3.82
C LEU A 44 13.32 1.74 4.15
N PRO A 45 13.37 2.24 5.40
CA PRO A 45 12.71 3.48 5.75
C PRO A 45 13.37 4.66 5.02
N THR A 46 12.56 5.44 4.30
CA THR A 46 13.02 6.66 3.61
C THR A 46 12.03 7.80 3.85
N PRO A 47 12.49 9.02 4.18
CA PRO A 47 11.61 10.14 4.46
C PRO A 47 11.04 10.77 3.18
N SER A 48 11.61 10.46 2.02
CA SER A 48 11.18 11.01 0.73
C SER A 48 11.51 10.07 -0.45
N VAL A 49 10.80 10.28 -1.57
CA VAL A 49 11.09 9.60 -2.84
C VAL A 49 12.46 10.02 -3.39
N LEU A 50 12.99 11.20 -3.02
CA LEU A 50 14.34 11.62 -3.43
C LEU A 50 15.39 10.66 -2.88
N GLN A 51 15.27 10.26 -1.61
CA GLN A 51 16.21 9.28 -1.06
C GLN A 51 16.05 7.91 -1.76
N VAL A 52 14.83 7.52 -2.12
CA VAL A 52 14.61 6.30 -2.92
C VAL A 52 15.30 6.39 -4.29
N ASN A 53 15.35 7.56 -4.92
CA ASN A 53 16.08 7.72 -6.18
C ASN A 53 17.58 7.49 -6.04
N GLU A 54 18.15 7.74 -4.85
CA GLU A 54 19.57 7.54 -4.55
C GLU A 54 19.85 6.07 -4.23
N ILE A 55 19.15 5.51 -3.23
CA ILE A 55 19.44 4.18 -2.71
C ILE A 55 18.71 3.05 -3.45
N GLY A 56 17.57 3.35 -4.07
CA GLY A 56 16.76 2.40 -4.84
C GLY A 56 17.30 2.12 -6.24
N THR A 57 18.53 2.55 -6.56
CA THR A 57 19.22 2.22 -7.82
C THR A 57 19.72 0.78 -7.87
N ASN A 58 19.75 0.09 -6.73
CA ASN A 58 20.13 -1.31 -6.64
C ASN A 58 18.88 -2.22 -6.67
N ALA A 59 18.76 -3.04 -7.71
CA ALA A 59 17.69 -4.04 -7.87
C ALA A 59 17.54 -4.96 -6.65
N GLY A 60 18.67 -5.41 -6.08
CA GLY A 60 18.70 -6.36 -4.97
C GLY A 60 18.00 -5.84 -3.71
N ILE A 61 17.96 -4.51 -3.51
CA ILE A 61 17.21 -3.92 -2.39
C ILE A 61 15.71 -4.14 -2.59
N TRP A 62 15.18 -3.91 -3.79
CA TRP A 62 13.75 -4.14 -4.08
C TRP A 62 13.40 -5.63 -4.00
N GLU A 63 14.25 -6.49 -4.57
CA GLU A 63 14.06 -7.93 -4.56
C GLU A 63 14.09 -8.52 -3.14
N SER A 64 14.90 -7.96 -2.24
CA SER A 64 14.95 -8.41 -0.84
C SER A 64 13.63 -8.25 -0.08
N ALA A 65 12.71 -7.39 -0.54
CA ALA A 65 11.38 -7.26 0.05
C ALA A 65 10.42 -8.39 -0.36
N ARG A 66 10.67 -9.06 -1.48
CA ARG A 66 9.74 -10.03 -2.09
C ARG A 66 9.37 -11.19 -1.17
N PRO A 67 10.31 -11.89 -0.50
CA PRO A 67 9.94 -13.00 0.38
C PRO A 67 8.97 -12.59 1.50
N GLY A 68 9.22 -11.45 2.15
CA GLY A 68 8.36 -10.94 3.22
C GLY A 68 7.00 -10.46 2.71
N ILE A 69 6.93 -9.92 1.49
CA ILE A 69 5.66 -9.60 0.83
C ILE A 69 4.87 -10.89 0.55
N SER A 70 5.46 -11.88 -0.12
CA SER A 70 4.77 -13.15 -0.44
C SER A 70 4.30 -13.88 0.81
N GLU A 71 5.13 -13.94 1.86
CA GLU A 71 4.75 -14.53 3.16
C GLU A 71 3.56 -13.79 3.79
N THR A 72 3.59 -12.45 3.77
CA THR A 72 2.48 -11.63 4.33
C THR A 72 1.18 -11.85 3.55
N LEU A 73 1.26 -11.93 2.23
CA LEU A 73 0.11 -12.04 1.35
C LEU A 73 -0.42 -13.47 1.23
N ALA A 74 0.35 -14.49 1.62
CA ALA A 74 -0.03 -15.89 1.53
C ALA A 74 -1.40 -16.16 2.20
N GLY A 75 -2.36 -16.63 1.40
CA GLY A 75 -3.72 -16.95 1.85
C GLY A 75 -4.62 -15.75 2.17
N ALA A 76 -4.20 -14.52 1.86
CA ALA A 76 -4.98 -13.32 2.07
C ALA A 76 -6.21 -13.28 1.15
N LYS A 77 -7.41 -13.15 1.73
CA LYS A 77 -8.66 -12.99 0.96
C LYS A 77 -8.82 -11.59 0.41
N ASP A 78 -8.43 -10.59 1.20
CA ASP A 78 -8.49 -9.18 0.84
C ASP A 78 -7.12 -8.53 1.06
N VAL A 79 -6.69 -7.72 0.09
CA VAL A 79 -5.44 -6.97 0.12
C VAL A 79 -5.73 -5.49 -0.14
N LEU A 80 -5.25 -4.62 0.74
CA LEU A 80 -5.31 -3.18 0.61
C LEU A 80 -4.02 -2.63 -0.03
N LEU A 81 -4.15 -2.03 -1.21
CA LEU A 81 -3.07 -1.36 -1.90
C LEU A 81 -2.99 0.11 -1.43
N ALA A 82 -1.97 0.40 -0.63
CA ALA A 82 -1.78 1.70 0.01
C ALA A 82 -0.35 2.24 -0.23
N PHE A 83 0.32 1.79 -1.28
CA PHE A 83 1.68 2.24 -1.62
C PHE A 83 1.72 3.53 -2.43
N GLY A 84 0.59 4.12 -2.80
CA GLY A 84 0.55 5.23 -3.76
C GLY A 84 1.49 6.38 -3.46
N CYS A 85 2.57 6.46 -4.21
CA CYS A 85 3.62 7.46 -4.08
C CYS A 85 3.84 8.17 -5.42
N GLN A 86 4.67 9.21 -5.41
CA GLN A 86 5.25 9.68 -6.66
C GLN A 86 6.21 8.61 -7.16
N GLU A 87 6.13 8.27 -8.44
CA GLU A 87 7.04 7.32 -9.07
C GLU A 87 8.49 7.83 -8.93
N PRO A 88 9.45 6.96 -8.54
CA PRO A 88 10.86 7.30 -8.57
C PRO A 88 11.34 7.74 -9.98
N THR A 89 12.55 8.29 -10.04
CA THR A 89 13.22 8.70 -11.28
C THR A 89 14.49 7.88 -11.50
N GLY A 90 15.08 7.98 -12.70
CA GLY A 90 16.31 7.26 -13.03
C GLY A 90 16.18 5.74 -12.95
N ALA A 91 17.26 5.06 -12.52
CA ALA A 91 17.30 3.60 -12.40
C ALA A 91 16.29 3.07 -11.37
N ALA A 92 16.04 3.81 -10.28
CA ALA A 92 15.04 3.43 -9.27
C ALA A 92 13.63 3.30 -9.86
N ARG A 93 13.30 4.08 -10.90
CA ARG A 93 12.03 3.94 -11.62
C ARG A 93 11.87 2.56 -12.25
N HIS A 94 12.92 2.07 -12.89
CA HIS A 94 12.89 0.76 -13.54
C HIS A 94 12.65 -0.34 -12.51
N HIS A 95 13.38 -0.33 -11.40
CA HIS A 95 13.21 -1.32 -10.34
C HIS A 95 11.84 -1.22 -9.64
N PHE A 96 11.34 -0.01 -9.42
CA PHE A 96 9.99 0.20 -8.90
C PHE A 96 8.92 -0.43 -9.82
N ARG A 97 9.01 -0.23 -11.14
CA ARG A 97 8.09 -0.84 -12.10
C ARG A 97 8.18 -2.35 -12.12
N THR A 98 9.39 -2.90 -12.10
CA THR A 98 9.61 -4.34 -12.04
C THR A 98 9.05 -4.93 -10.74
N GLN A 99 9.18 -4.22 -9.62
CA GLN A 99 8.59 -4.64 -8.34
C GLN A 99 7.06 -4.61 -8.37
N LEU A 100 6.46 -3.59 -8.99
CA LEU A 100 5.01 -3.52 -9.17
C LEU A 100 4.48 -4.61 -10.10
N ALA A 101 5.17 -4.87 -11.22
CA ALA A 101 4.80 -5.96 -12.13
C ALA A 101 4.81 -7.31 -11.41
N TRP A 102 5.90 -7.60 -10.68
CA TRP A 102 5.99 -8.79 -9.83
C TRP A 102 4.87 -8.85 -8.78
N LEU A 103 4.58 -7.76 -8.07
CA LEU A 103 3.48 -7.74 -7.09
C LEU A 103 2.14 -8.05 -7.75
N HIS A 104 1.87 -7.50 -8.92
CA HIS A 104 0.61 -7.74 -9.63
C HIS A 104 0.48 -9.21 -10.04
N GLU A 105 1.54 -9.83 -10.56
CA GLU A 105 1.58 -11.27 -10.87
C GLU A 105 1.30 -12.12 -9.61
N GLU A 106 1.91 -11.80 -8.47
CA GLU A 106 1.65 -12.48 -7.21
C GLU A 106 0.18 -12.34 -6.79
N LEU A 107 -0.36 -11.11 -6.80
CA LEU A 107 -1.76 -10.83 -6.42
C LEU A 107 -2.77 -11.53 -7.33
N GLU A 108 -2.48 -11.62 -8.63
CA GLU A 108 -3.28 -12.36 -9.60
C GLU A 108 -3.28 -13.86 -9.31
N SER A 109 -2.09 -14.44 -9.07
CA SER A 109 -1.95 -15.87 -8.77
C SER A 109 -2.72 -16.30 -7.52
N MET A 110 -2.85 -15.42 -6.53
CA MET A 110 -3.57 -15.68 -5.29
C MET A 110 -5.09 -15.53 -5.39
N GLY A 111 -5.59 -14.82 -6.41
CA GLY A 111 -7.02 -14.54 -6.56
C GLY A 111 -7.61 -13.66 -5.46
N SER A 112 -6.77 -12.89 -4.75
CA SER A 112 -7.21 -12.01 -3.67
C SER A 112 -8.07 -10.85 -4.19
N ARG A 113 -9.01 -10.40 -3.36
CA ARG A 113 -9.76 -9.16 -3.63
C ARG A 113 -8.89 -7.95 -3.28
N LEU A 114 -8.69 -7.07 -4.24
CA LEU A 114 -7.87 -5.88 -4.05
C LEU A 114 -8.73 -4.68 -3.71
N TRP A 115 -8.26 -3.89 -2.75
CA TRP A 115 -8.89 -2.66 -2.28
C TRP A 115 -7.92 -1.49 -2.39
N SER A 116 -8.45 -0.29 -2.62
CA SER A 116 -7.68 0.94 -2.58
C SER A 116 -8.58 2.11 -2.16
N VAL A 117 -7.95 3.19 -1.67
CA VAL A 117 -8.61 4.49 -1.47
C VAL A 117 -8.51 5.26 -2.78
N SER A 118 -9.56 5.20 -3.59
CA SER A 118 -9.64 5.56 -5.03
C SER A 118 -9.09 4.51 -6.00
N GLU A 119 -9.28 4.75 -7.31
CA GLU A 119 -8.98 3.80 -8.40
C GLU A 119 -7.51 3.39 -8.43
N ARG A 120 -6.63 4.31 -8.03
CA ARG A 120 -5.21 4.06 -7.91
C ARG A 120 -4.80 3.96 -6.45
N PRO A 121 -3.85 3.07 -6.10
CA PRO A 121 -3.27 2.98 -4.78
C PRO A 121 -2.85 4.36 -4.29
N ARG A 122 -3.15 4.66 -3.02
CA ARG A 122 -2.86 5.96 -2.41
C ARG A 122 -2.21 5.75 -1.05
N HIS A 123 -1.12 6.46 -0.79
CA HIS A 123 -0.48 6.37 0.52
C HIS A 123 -1.40 6.88 1.65
N PRO A 124 -1.45 6.21 2.82
CA PRO A 124 -2.35 6.60 3.92
C PRO A 124 -2.17 8.04 4.39
N SER A 125 -0.95 8.59 4.29
CA SER A 125 -0.68 10.01 4.59
C SER A 125 -1.55 10.99 3.79
N ARG A 126 -2.02 10.59 2.59
CA ARG A 126 -2.79 11.42 1.66
C ARG A 126 -4.31 11.19 1.70
N TRP A 127 -4.80 10.16 2.39
CA TRP A 127 -6.23 9.80 2.36
C TRP A 127 -7.11 10.94 2.83
N GLN A 128 -6.86 11.51 4.01
CA GLN A 128 -7.68 12.61 4.53
C GLN A 128 -7.77 13.81 3.58
N ARG A 129 -6.65 14.17 2.94
CA ARG A 129 -6.64 15.26 1.95
C ARG A 129 -7.40 14.88 0.68
N HIS A 130 -7.32 13.62 0.27
CA HIS A 130 -8.04 13.13 -0.90
C HIS A 130 -9.55 13.09 -0.63
N THR A 131 -9.97 12.45 0.45
CA THR A 131 -11.38 12.31 0.82
C THR A 131 -12.02 13.67 1.10
N SER A 132 -11.33 14.60 1.77
CA SER A 132 -11.81 15.97 1.97
C SER A 132 -12.00 16.76 0.66
N ARG A 133 -11.28 16.44 -0.41
CA ARG A 133 -11.50 17.06 -1.73
C ARG A 133 -12.67 16.45 -2.49
N GLN A 134 -12.89 15.15 -2.33
CA GLN A 134 -13.96 14.40 -3.01
C GLN A 134 -15.30 14.54 -2.28
N HIS A 135 -15.26 14.66 -0.95
CA HIS A 135 -16.41 14.70 -0.06
C HIS A 135 -16.21 15.81 0.99
N PRO A 136 -16.25 17.11 0.60
CA PRO A 136 -15.89 18.23 1.46
C PRO A 136 -16.77 18.39 2.70
N GLU A 137 -18.03 17.93 2.63
CA GLU A 137 -19.01 18.06 3.71
C GLU A 137 -19.08 16.81 4.60
N MET A 138 -18.24 15.81 4.35
CA MET A 138 -18.31 14.51 5.01
C MET A 138 -17.21 14.34 6.07
N PRO A 139 -17.53 13.81 7.26
CA PRO A 139 -16.52 13.41 8.23
C PRO A 139 -15.51 12.42 7.62
N PHE A 140 -14.25 12.48 8.07
CA PHE A 140 -13.17 11.69 7.45
C PHE A 140 -13.45 10.18 7.38
N ILE A 141 -14.05 9.60 8.43
CA ILE A 141 -14.33 8.16 8.49
C ILE A 141 -15.34 7.76 7.42
N GLU A 142 -16.49 8.45 7.35
CA GLU A 142 -17.51 8.21 6.33
C GLU A 142 -16.97 8.45 4.92
N ALA A 143 -16.16 9.50 4.76
CA ALA A 143 -15.54 9.81 3.47
C ALA A 143 -14.51 8.76 3.04
N LEU A 144 -13.80 8.16 4.01
CA LEU A 144 -12.88 7.05 3.77
C LEU A 144 -13.63 5.78 3.38
N GLU A 145 -14.73 5.45 4.08
CA GLU A 145 -15.61 4.33 3.75
C GLU A 145 -16.12 4.43 2.32
N ARG A 146 -16.61 5.60 1.91
CA ARG A 146 -17.05 5.83 0.52
C ARG A 146 -15.94 5.79 -0.52
N SER A 147 -14.69 6.06 -0.12
CA SER A 147 -13.53 6.07 -1.02
C SER A 147 -12.84 4.72 -1.12
N LEU A 148 -13.14 3.77 -0.23
CA LEU A 148 -12.64 2.40 -0.29
C LEU A 148 -13.41 1.63 -1.36
N GLN A 149 -12.70 1.19 -2.38
CA GLN A 149 -13.31 0.45 -3.48
C GLN A 149 -12.44 -0.70 -3.93
N ARG A 150 -13.09 -1.69 -4.55
CA ARG A 150 -12.40 -2.79 -5.18
C ARG A 150 -11.66 -2.28 -6.43
N VAL A 151 -10.43 -2.75 -6.60
CA VAL A 151 -9.59 -2.41 -7.76
C VAL A 151 -9.12 -3.68 -8.45
N HIS A 152 -8.64 -3.53 -9.68
CA HIS A 152 -8.01 -4.63 -10.43
C HIS A 152 -6.48 -4.49 -10.36
N PRO A 153 -5.73 -5.59 -10.49
CA PRO A 153 -4.26 -5.57 -10.45
C PRO A 153 -3.59 -4.58 -11.42
N HIS A 154 -4.26 -4.17 -12.50
CA HIS A 154 -3.71 -3.27 -13.52
C HIS A 154 -4.34 -1.87 -13.57
N SER A 155 -5.08 -1.46 -12.52
CA SER A 155 -5.77 -0.14 -12.46
C SER A 155 -4.84 1.06 -12.21
#